data_AF-A0A2X3IJ63-F1
#
_entry.id   AF-A0A2X3IJ63-F1
#
_cell.length_a   1.000
_cell.length_b   1.000
_cell.length_c   1.000
_cell.angle_alpha   90.00
_cell.angle_beta   90.00
_cell.angle_gamma   90.00
#
_symmetry.space_group_name_H-M   'P 1'
#
loop_
_entity.id
_entity.type
_entity.pdbx_description
1 polymer ?
#
loop_
_entity_poly.entity_id
_entity_poly.type
_entity_poly.pdbx_seq_one_letter_code
_entity_poly.pdbx_strand_id
1 'polypeptide(L)' 'MRPGDILGALTGDMGLEGADIGKIDVHPIHVYVAVRQSVARHAWKQLQQGKIKGKSVKVRLLK' A
#
# COMPACT_ATOMS: atom_id res chain seq x y z
N MET A 1 -6.80 11.53 -1.66
CA MET A 1 -5.52 10.81 -1.85
C MET A 1 -5.60 10.15 -3.21
N ARG A 2 -4.61 10.34 -4.09
CA ARG A 2 -4.68 9.73 -5.43
C ARG A 2 -4.18 8.28 -5.36
N PRO A 3 -4.73 7.35 -6.17
CA PRO A 3 -4.22 5.98 -6.22
C PRO A 3 -2.73 5.93 -6.57
N GLY A 4 -2.26 6.85 -7.42
CA GLY A 4 -0.83 6.99 -7.74
C GLY A 4 0.05 7.40 -6.57
N ASP A 5 -0.45 8.16 -5.58
CA ASP A 5 0.31 8.47 -4.36
C ASP A 5 0.50 7.21 -3.50
N ILE A 6 -0.49 6.33 -3.49
CA ILE A 6 -0.48 5.08 -2.72
C ILE A 6 0.45 4.09 -3.41
N LEU A 7 0.33 3.95 -4.73
CA LEU A 7 1.24 3.14 -5.52
C LEU A 7 2.68 3.62 -5.36
N GLY A 8 2.93 4.93 -5.47
CA GLY A 8 4.27 5.50 -5.30
C GLY A 8 4.85 5.29 -3.90
N ALA A 9 4.03 5.33 -2.84
CA ALA A 9 4.49 5.03 -1.49
C ALA A 9 4.79 3.54 -1.28
N LEU A 10 4.08 2.66 -1.98
CA LEU A 10 4.32 1.22 -1.95
C LEU A 10 5.59 0.87 -2.76
N THR A 11 5.72 1.39 -3.97
CA THR A 11 6.86 1.07 -4.84
C THR A 11 8.13 1.80 -4.44
N GLY A 12 8.03 3.05 -3.96
CA GLY A 12 9.16 3.88 -3.57
C GLY A 12 9.73 3.52 -2.20
N ASP A 13 8.95 3.70 -1.12
CA ASP A 13 9.45 3.51 0.25
C ASP A 13 9.64 2.03 0.62
N MET A 14 9.01 1.09 -0.09
CA MET A 14 9.03 -0.34 0.26
C MET A 14 9.65 -1.25 -0.79
N GLY A 15 10.05 -0.70 -1.93
CA GLY A 15 10.62 -1.48 -3.03
C GLY A 15 9.67 -2.55 -3.57
N LEU A 16 8.36 -2.36 -3.43
CA LEU A 16 7.39 -3.26 -4.05
C LEU A 16 7.45 -3.06 -5.57
N GLU A 17 7.43 -4.15 -6.32
CA GLU A 17 7.29 -4.04 -7.76
C GLU A 17 5.84 -3.68 -8.11
N GLY A 18 5.66 -2.81 -9.11
CA GLY A 18 4.32 -2.53 -9.64
C GLY A 18 3.62 -3.80 -10.15
N ALA A 19 4.38 -4.85 -10.47
CA ALA A 19 3.86 -6.17 -10.84
C ALA A 19 3.19 -6.92 -9.68
N ASP A 20 3.57 -6.64 -8.44
CA ASP A 20 2.94 -7.22 -7.26
C ASP A 20 1.68 -6.47 -6.83
N ILE A 21 1.45 -5.27 -7.38
CA ILE A 21 0.29 -4.43 -7.12
C ILE A 21 -0.74 -4.67 -8.23
N GLY A 22 -1.90 -5.16 -7.83
CA GLY A 22 -3.03 -5.39 -8.71
C GLY A 22 -4.03 -4.22 -8.68
N LYS A 23 -5.31 -4.58 -8.65
CA LYS A 23 -6.41 -3.61 -8.66
C LYS A 23 -6.37 -2.69 -7.44
N ILE A 24 -6.57 -1.40 -7.69
CA ILE A 24 -6.67 -0.35 -6.66
C ILE A 24 -8.10 0.18 -6.68
N ASP A 25 -8.83 -0.02 -5.59
CA ASP A 25 -10.19 0.49 -5.41
C ASP A 25 -10.19 1.60 -4.36
N VAL A 26 -10.34 2.84 -4.83
CA VAL A 26 -10.32 4.05 -4.00
C VAL A 26 -11.73 4.39 -3.56
N HIS A 27 -11.97 4.36 -2.24
CA HIS A 27 -13.20 4.86 -1.63
C HIS A 27 -12.93 6.20 -0.93
N PRO A 28 -13.96 7.00 -0.61
CA PRO A 28 -13.78 8.29 0.05
C PRO A 28 -13.09 8.19 1.42
N ILE A 29 -13.28 7.07 2.10
CA ILE A 29 -12.86 6.80 3.49
C ILE A 29 -11.78 5.72 3.61
N HIS A 30 -11.59 4.88 2.59
CA HIS A 30 -10.63 3.78 2.59
C HIS A 30 -10.07 3.55 1.19
N VAL A 31 -8.92 2.90 1.08
CA VAL A 31 -8.42 2.42 -0.22
C VAL A 31 -8.06 0.95 -0.09
N TYR A 32 -8.53 0.16 -1.03
CA TYR A 32 -8.19 -1.25 -1.15
C TYR A 32 -7.18 -1.39 -2.28
N VAL A 33 -6.10 -2.13 -2.01
CA VAL A 33 -5.06 -2.42 -2.99
C VAL A 33 -4.86 -3.92 -2.97
N ALA A 34 -5.09 -4.58 -4.11
CA ALA A 34 -4.71 -5.96 -4.28
C ALA A 34 -3.18 -6.04 -4.33
N VAL A 35 -2.58 -6.85 -3.47
CA VAL A 35 -1.14 -7.10 -3.44
C VAL A 35 -0.88 -8.59 -3.45
N ARG A 36 0.21 -9.02 -4.07
CA ARG A 36 0.61 -10.43 -4.06
C ARG A 36 0.92 -10.89 -2.64
N GLN A 37 0.45 -12.09 -2.26
CA GLN A 37 0.58 -12.62 -0.90
C GLN A 37 2.04 -12.71 -0.41
N SER A 38 2.98 -13.01 -1.32
CA SER A 38 4.42 -13.10 -1.04
C SER A 38 4.96 -11.78 -0.46
N VAL A 39 4.50 -10.65 -1.01
CA VAL A 39 4.96 -9.32 -0.60
C VAL A 39 4.01 -8.62 0.37
N ALA A 40 2.76 -9.08 0.47
CA ALA A 40 1.73 -8.45 1.30
C ALA A 40 2.16 -8.29 2.77
N ARG A 41 2.83 -9.30 3.33
CA ARG A 41 3.30 -9.27 4.73
C ARG A 41 4.47 -8.32 4.93
N HIS A 42 5.36 -8.23 3.93
CA HIS A 42 6.48 -7.29 3.93
C HIS A 42 5.97 -5.85 3.80
N ALA A 43 5.12 -5.60 2.80
CA ALA A 43 4.43 -4.33 2.56
C ALA A 43 3.68 -3.86 3.81
N TRP A 44 2.89 -4.74 4.44
CA TRP A 44 2.15 -4.39 5.65
C TRP A 44 3.04 -3.97 6.80
N LYS A 45 4.14 -4.70 7.04
CA LYS A 45 5.08 -4.39 8.13
C LYS A 45 5.80 -3.07 7.91
N GLN A 46 6.14 -2.78 6.65
CA GLN A 46 6.75 -1.51 6.23
C GLN A 46 5.72 -0.38 6.31
N LEU A 47 4.49 -0.55 5.83
CA LEU A 47 3.40 0.46 5.93
C LEU A 47 3.02 0.81 7.34
N GLN A 48 3.11 -0.16 8.25
CA GLN A 48 2.84 0.06 9.66
C GLN A 48 3.89 0.94 10.34
N GLN A 49 5.14 0.90 9.86
CA GLN A 49 6.26 1.70 10.39
C GLN A 49 6.52 2.97 9.56
N GLY A 50 6.15 2.95 8.29
CA GLY A 50 6.34 4.01 7.32
C GLY A 50 5.27 5.08 7.40
N LYS A 51 5.59 6.26 6.88
CA LYS A 51 4.65 7.37 6.72
C LYS A 51 4.35 7.53 5.25
N ILE A 52 3.11 7.28 4.84
CA ILE A 52 2.73 7.65 3.48
C ILE A 52 2.54 9.15 3.43
N LYS A 53 3.37 9.85 2.65
CA LYS A 53 3.24 11.30 2.41
C LYS A 53 3.22 12.09 3.73
N GLY A 54 4.09 11.71 4.67
CA GLY A 54 4.22 12.36 5.99
C GLY A 54 3.13 12.03 7.01
N LYS A 55 2.14 11.19 6.66
CA LYS A 55 1.06 10.78 7.56
C LYS A 55 1.19 9.30 7.92
N SER A 56 1.04 8.99 9.21
CA SER A 56 0.89 7.62 9.67
C SER A 56 -0.48 7.11 9.23
N VAL A 57 -0.47 6.08 8.38
CA VAL A 57 -1.68 5.42 7.89
C VAL A 57 -1.83 4.07 8.56
N LYS A 58 -3.05 3.78 9.05
CA LYS A 58 -3.38 2.44 9.53
C LYS A 58 -3.64 1.54 8.34
N VAL A 59 -2.77 0.56 8.15
CA VAL A 59 -2.93 -0.47 7.12
C VAL A 59 -3.33 -1.79 7.78
N ARG A 60 -4.32 -2.45 7.18
CA ARG A 60 -4.79 -3.77 7.59
C ARG A 60 -4.68 -4.72 6.41
N LEU A 61 -4.06 -5.87 6.66
CA LEU A 61 -4.04 -6.96 5.69
C LEU A 61 -5.41 -7.64 5.75
N LEU A 62 -6.14 -7.60 4.64
CA LEU A 62 -7.39 -8.31 4.45
C LEU A 62 -7.05 -9.64 3.77
N LYS A 63 -7.66 -10.72 4.26
CA LYS A 63 -7.40 -12.09 3.82
C LYS A 63 -8.53 -12.57 2.94
#